data_AF-A0A2E0MW15-F1
#
_entry.id   AF-A0A2E0MW15-F1
#
_cell.length_a   1.000
_cell.length_b   1.000
_cell.length_c   1.000
_cell.angle_alpha   90.00
_cell.angle_beta   90.00
_cell.angle_gamma   90.00
#
_symmetry.space_group_name_H-M   'P 1'
#
loop_
_entity.id
_entity.type
_entity.pdbx_description
1 polymer ?
#
loop_
_entity_poly.entity_id
_entity_poly.type
_entity_poly.pdbx_seq_one_letter_code
_entity_poly.pdbx_strand_id
1 'polypeptide(L)'
;MMRLGVIGGTAMTSLATDEIEVTRSDNVVAQTKYGEVPLLCVQSGASELIFMERHHGKGTTPPHQINHRANIDAMAGAGVDAILAVCSVGTIPSDFPPGSVGYAVQYIDFTGMESTFFDSDAKFTSMTKPFDSEMNLKLDSVLSKLQPGLKLGRTYWLAHGPHFETTAEINAIEKLGGEVVGMTMPRECKLAAELGIPYAAVLVSSNWAAGREPGDSTKDLNHNEVSSTAESKLGPVVECIKAFTQ
;
A
#
# COMPACT_ATOMS: atom_id res chain seq x y z
N MET A 1 10.17 11.12 -18.18
CA MET A 1 11.17 10.42 -17.34
C MET A 1 10.61 10.48 -15.95
N MET A 2 10.15 9.35 -15.42
CA MET A 2 9.44 9.29 -14.13
C MET A 2 10.28 8.47 -13.15
N ARG A 3 10.45 8.98 -11.94
CA ARG A 3 10.91 8.23 -10.77
C ARG A 3 9.72 7.82 -9.92
N LEU A 4 9.33 6.56 -10.00
CA LEU A 4 8.22 6.02 -9.21
C LEU A 4 8.76 5.30 -7.99
N GLY A 5 8.37 5.76 -6.80
CA GLY A 5 8.56 5.00 -5.57
C GLY A 5 7.52 3.87 -5.47
N VAL A 6 7.94 2.65 -5.19
CA VAL A 6 7.06 1.49 -5.01
C VAL A 6 7.24 0.95 -3.59
N ILE A 7 6.19 1.03 -2.77
CA ILE A 7 6.23 0.58 -1.37
C ILE A 7 5.40 -0.68 -1.20
N GLY A 8 6.02 -1.80 -0.83
CA GLY A 8 5.33 -3.08 -0.75
C GLY A 8 5.90 -4.07 0.26
N GLY A 9 5.44 -5.32 0.21
CA GLY A 9 6.06 -6.44 0.93
C GLY A 9 7.31 -6.96 0.21
N THR A 10 7.97 -7.94 0.83
CA THR A 10 9.19 -8.60 0.29
C THR A 10 9.02 -9.12 -1.13
N ALA A 11 7.84 -9.63 -1.49
CA ALA A 11 7.58 -10.11 -2.85
C ALA A 11 7.70 -9.02 -3.94
N MET A 12 7.55 -7.75 -3.59
CA MET A 12 7.64 -6.65 -4.55
C MET A 12 9.07 -6.40 -5.03
N THR A 13 10.10 -6.69 -4.23
CA THR A 13 11.50 -6.55 -4.66
C THR A 13 11.88 -7.67 -5.62
N SER A 14 11.35 -8.88 -5.45
CA SER A 14 11.53 -9.98 -6.40
C SER A 14 10.84 -9.72 -7.75
N LEU A 15 9.63 -9.13 -7.75
CA LEU A 15 8.96 -8.75 -9.00
C LEU A 15 9.73 -7.73 -9.83
N ALA A 16 10.51 -6.87 -9.17
CA ALA A 16 11.25 -5.79 -9.82
C ALA A 16 12.30 -6.32 -10.81
N THR A 17 12.73 -7.57 -10.67
CA THR A 17 13.79 -8.16 -11.50
C THR A 17 13.27 -9.13 -12.56
N ASP A 18 12.10 -9.73 -12.35
CA ASP A 18 11.64 -10.84 -13.19
C ASP A 18 10.63 -10.41 -14.27
N GLU A 19 9.81 -9.40 -13.99
CA GLU A 19 8.68 -8.98 -14.83
C GLU A 19 8.83 -7.57 -15.41
N ILE A 20 9.89 -6.87 -15.02
CA ILE A 20 10.22 -5.51 -15.45
C ILE A 20 11.54 -5.57 -16.20
N GLU A 21 11.61 -4.92 -17.36
CA GLU A 21 12.86 -4.84 -18.10
C GLU A 21 13.87 -3.99 -17.32
N VAL A 22 14.95 -4.62 -16.86
CA VAL A 22 15.98 -3.99 -16.02
C VAL A 22 17.24 -3.72 -16.83
N THR A 23 17.64 -2.45 -16.90
CA THR A 23 18.94 -2.06 -17.47
C THR A 23 20.00 -1.78 -16.40
N ARG A 24 19.59 -1.44 -15.17
CA ARG A 24 20.47 -1.23 -14.02
C ARG A 24 19.70 -1.54 -12.73
N SER A 25 20.37 -2.12 -11.75
CA SER A 25 19.82 -2.41 -10.44
C SER A 25 20.87 -2.15 -9.35
N ASP A 26 20.55 -1.30 -8.38
CA ASP A 26 21.42 -0.93 -7.27
C ASP A 26 20.71 -1.11 -5.93
N ASN A 27 21.39 -1.71 -4.96
CA ASN A 27 20.96 -1.70 -3.56
C ASN A 27 21.56 -0.48 -2.88
N VAL A 28 20.70 0.36 -2.30
CA VAL A 28 21.07 1.61 -1.62
C VAL A 28 20.53 1.58 -0.20
N VAL A 29 21.32 2.03 0.77
CA VAL A 29 20.83 2.29 2.13
C VAL A 29 20.72 3.80 2.31
N ALA A 30 19.49 4.31 2.28
CA ALA A 30 19.20 5.72 2.49
C ALA A 30 19.37 6.07 3.98
N GLN A 31 20.14 7.12 4.24
CA GLN A 31 20.34 7.68 5.57
C GLN A 31 19.33 8.80 5.79
N THR A 32 18.33 8.58 6.63
CA THR A 32 17.34 9.61 7.00
C THR A 32 17.59 10.10 8.41
N LYS A 33 17.05 11.27 8.76
CA LYS A 33 17.09 11.75 10.15
C LYS A 33 16.29 10.86 11.12
N TYR A 34 15.50 9.92 10.60
CA TYR A 34 14.66 9.00 11.35
C TYR A 34 15.22 7.57 11.40
N GLY A 35 16.30 7.26 10.68
CA GLY A 35 16.91 5.93 10.61
C GLY A 35 17.29 5.51 9.19
N GLU A 36 17.89 4.34 9.07
CA GLU A 36 18.30 3.76 7.80
C GLU A 36 17.12 3.09 7.08
N VAL A 37 17.07 3.23 5.76
CA VAL A 37 16.04 2.60 4.91
C VAL A 37 16.70 1.93 3.71
N PRO A 38 16.63 0.60 3.58
CA PRO A 38 17.06 -0.11 2.38
C PRO A 38 16.13 0.19 1.20
N LEU A 39 16.72 0.49 0.04
CA LEU A 39 16.05 0.74 -1.23
C LEU A 39 16.69 -0.12 -2.33
N LEU A 40 15.86 -0.59 -3.25
CA LEU A 40 16.29 -1.21 -4.50
C LEU A 40 15.94 -0.27 -5.65
N CYS A 41 16.95 0.32 -6.28
CA CYS A 41 16.79 1.26 -7.38
C CYS A 41 16.95 0.52 -8.70
N VAL A 42 15.94 0.56 -9.56
CA VAL A 42 15.88 -0.18 -10.83
C VAL A 42 15.63 0.78 -11.98
N GLN A 43 16.56 0.83 -12.95
CA GLN A 43 16.37 1.55 -14.20
C GLN A 43 15.59 0.66 -15.18
N SER A 44 14.47 1.16 -15.69
CA SER A 44 13.63 0.49 -16.70
C SER A 44 13.27 1.47 -17.83
N GLY A 45 13.90 1.29 -18.99
CA GLY A 45 13.78 2.22 -20.10
C GLY A 45 14.17 3.66 -19.70
N ALA A 46 13.27 4.62 -19.93
CA ALA A 46 13.47 6.03 -19.56
C ALA A 46 12.92 6.39 -18.17
N SER A 47 12.54 5.41 -17.36
CA SER A 47 11.97 5.57 -16.01
C SER A 47 12.85 4.87 -14.98
N GLU A 48 12.80 5.33 -13.74
CA GLU A 48 13.51 4.71 -12.61
C GLU A 48 12.48 4.31 -11.54
N LEU A 49 12.57 3.07 -11.06
CA LEU A 49 11.71 2.52 -10.03
C LEU A 49 12.51 2.41 -8.74
N ILE A 50 11.96 2.94 -7.64
CA ILE A 50 12.59 2.90 -6.32
C ILE A 50 11.75 2.01 -5.43
N PHE A 51 12.15 0.75 -5.27
CA PHE A 51 11.44 -0.22 -4.45
C PHE A 51 11.88 -0.13 -2.99
N MET A 52 10.90 -0.19 -2.09
CA MET A 52 11.12 -0.26 -0.64
C MET A 52 10.22 -1.30 -0.02
N GLU A 53 10.83 -2.21 0.73
CA GLU A 53 10.09 -3.15 1.57
C GLU A 53 9.59 -2.43 2.81
N ARG A 54 8.27 -2.31 2.94
CA ARG A 54 7.62 -1.60 4.03
C ARG A 54 8.00 -2.11 5.42
N HIS A 55 8.15 -3.42 5.55
CA HIS A 55 8.43 -4.13 6.79
C HIS A 55 9.92 -4.41 6.99
N HIS A 56 10.81 -3.63 6.33
CA HIS A 56 12.27 -3.78 6.48
C HIS A 56 12.72 -3.67 7.95
N GLY A 57 13.90 -4.21 8.24
CA GLY A 57 14.47 -4.26 9.59
C GLY A 57 15.12 -5.62 9.89
N LYS A 58 15.31 -5.91 11.17
CA LYS A 58 15.77 -7.25 11.61
C LYS A 58 14.59 -8.22 11.58
N GLY A 59 14.31 -8.76 10.39
CA GLY A 59 13.12 -9.57 10.09
C GLY A 59 11.92 -8.70 9.70
N THR A 60 10.73 -9.31 9.69
CA THR A 60 9.49 -8.61 9.32
C THR A 60 9.03 -7.71 10.46
N THR A 61 9.29 -6.41 10.35
CA THR A 61 8.86 -5.41 11.34
C THR A 61 7.33 -5.40 11.44
N PRO A 62 6.72 -5.53 12.63
CA PRO A 62 5.25 -5.55 12.75
C PRO A 62 4.66 -4.16 12.40
N PRO A 63 3.41 -4.09 11.90
CA PRO A 63 2.82 -2.84 11.39
C PRO A 63 2.93 -1.64 12.34
N HIS A 64 2.66 -1.84 13.62
CA HIS A 64 2.69 -0.79 14.66
C HIS A 64 4.11 -0.29 15.00
N GLN A 65 5.17 -0.95 14.52
CA GLN A 65 6.57 -0.53 14.72
C GLN A 65 7.24 -0.02 13.44
N ILE A 66 6.52 0.02 12.31
CA ILE A 66 7.10 0.54 11.07
C ILE A 66 7.44 2.02 11.25
N ASN A 67 8.68 2.38 10.93
CA ASN A 67 9.13 3.77 10.92
C ASN A 67 8.70 4.46 9.61
N HIS A 68 7.42 4.81 9.52
CA HIS A 68 6.85 5.44 8.33
C HIS A 68 7.52 6.79 8.00
N ARG A 69 8.02 7.53 9.01
CA ARG A 69 8.79 8.76 8.82
C ARG A 69 10.08 8.51 8.05
N ALA A 70 10.88 7.54 8.47
CA ALA A 70 12.09 7.15 7.75
C ALA A 70 11.76 6.70 6.32
N ASN A 71 10.74 5.85 6.17
CA ASN A 71 10.33 5.32 4.87
C ASN A 71 9.98 6.42 3.86
N ILE A 72 9.16 7.39 4.26
CA ILE A 72 8.73 8.47 3.36
C ILE A 72 9.82 9.53 3.18
N ASP A 73 10.64 9.82 4.20
CA ASP A 73 11.81 10.70 4.07
C ASP A 73 12.85 10.11 3.10
N ALA A 74 13.05 8.79 3.11
CA ALA A 74 13.92 8.10 2.16
C ALA A 74 13.41 8.18 0.72
N MET A 75 12.10 7.98 0.50
CA MET A 75 11.49 8.15 -0.83
C MET A 75 11.63 9.59 -1.34
N ALA A 76 11.39 10.57 -0.47
CA ALA A 76 11.56 11.98 -0.79
C ALA A 76 13.03 12.32 -1.10
N GLY A 77 13.96 11.85 -0.27
CA GLY A 77 15.40 12.06 -0.44
C GLY A 77 15.99 11.36 -1.66
N ALA A 78 15.38 10.24 -2.07
CA ALA A 78 15.70 9.66 -3.37
C ALA A 78 15.27 10.63 -4.49
N GLY A 79 14.17 11.37 -4.34
CA GLY A 79 13.63 12.31 -5.33
C GLY A 79 12.51 11.72 -6.19
N VAL A 80 11.64 10.87 -5.64
CA VAL A 80 10.53 10.27 -6.39
C VAL A 80 9.50 11.31 -6.83
N ASP A 81 8.97 11.17 -8.04
CA ASP A 81 7.90 12.02 -8.58
C ASP A 81 6.53 11.62 -8.05
N ALA A 82 6.35 10.35 -7.69
CA ALA A 82 5.13 9.79 -7.13
C ALA A 82 5.43 8.50 -6.35
N ILE A 83 4.50 8.09 -5.50
CA ILE A 83 4.57 6.84 -4.74
C ILE A 83 3.34 5.97 -5.05
N LEU A 84 3.61 4.72 -5.44
CA LEU A 84 2.61 3.66 -5.55
C LEU A 84 2.83 2.65 -4.42
N ALA A 85 1.91 2.61 -3.46
CA ALA A 85 1.92 1.60 -2.42
C ALA A 85 1.13 0.35 -2.84
N VAL A 86 1.67 -0.83 -2.54
CA VAL A 86 0.99 -2.11 -2.69
C VAL A 86 0.64 -2.63 -1.31
N CYS A 87 -0.65 -2.89 -1.08
CA CYS A 87 -1.20 -3.18 0.24
C CYS A 87 -2.04 -4.45 0.21
N SER A 88 -1.64 -5.46 0.97
CA SER A 88 -2.51 -6.58 1.32
C SER A 88 -3.61 -6.11 2.26
N VAL A 89 -4.86 -6.49 1.99
CA VAL A 89 -6.02 -6.09 2.79
C VAL A 89 -6.98 -7.25 3.04
N GLY A 90 -7.65 -7.17 4.20
CA GLY A 90 -8.87 -7.94 4.49
C GLY A 90 -10.07 -7.26 3.84
N THR A 91 -10.88 -8.02 3.10
CA THR A 91 -12.05 -7.48 2.39
C THR A 91 -13.35 -7.74 3.14
N ILE A 92 -14.22 -6.73 3.18
CA ILE A 92 -15.54 -6.80 3.80
C ILE A 92 -16.65 -7.08 2.76
N PRO A 93 -16.74 -6.37 1.62
CA PRO A 93 -17.85 -6.54 0.70
C PRO A 93 -17.67 -7.76 -0.19
N SER A 94 -18.79 -8.42 -0.49
CA SER A 94 -18.80 -9.63 -1.34
C SER A 94 -18.43 -9.36 -2.81
N ASP A 95 -18.51 -8.10 -3.26
CA ASP A 95 -18.17 -7.66 -4.61
C ASP A 95 -16.67 -7.35 -4.81
N PHE A 96 -15.84 -7.62 -3.80
CA PHE A 96 -14.37 -7.53 -3.85
C PHE A 96 -13.69 -8.71 -3.16
N PRO A 97 -13.95 -9.96 -3.62
CA PRO A 97 -13.48 -11.16 -2.93
C PRO A 97 -11.95 -11.29 -2.93
N PRO A 98 -11.37 -12.12 -2.05
CA PRO A 98 -9.96 -12.47 -2.10
C PRO A 98 -9.52 -12.91 -3.49
N GLY A 99 -8.35 -12.43 -3.91
CA GLY A 99 -7.85 -12.56 -5.28
C GLY A 99 -8.08 -11.34 -6.16
N SER A 100 -8.96 -10.42 -5.76
CA SER A 100 -9.21 -9.17 -6.48
C SER A 100 -8.13 -8.13 -6.21
N VAL A 101 -7.84 -7.28 -7.19
CA VAL A 101 -6.91 -6.14 -7.07
C VAL A 101 -7.64 -4.84 -7.36
N GLY A 102 -7.56 -3.86 -6.48
CA GLY A 102 -8.27 -2.59 -6.55
C GLY A 102 -7.36 -1.43 -6.16
N TYR A 103 -7.95 -0.29 -5.82
CA TYR A 103 -7.19 0.88 -5.38
C TYR A 103 -7.93 1.67 -4.29
N ALA A 104 -7.18 2.38 -3.45
CA ALA A 104 -7.74 3.18 -2.39
C ALA A 104 -8.29 4.52 -2.92
N VAL A 105 -9.50 4.88 -2.49
CA VAL A 105 -10.13 6.18 -2.83
C VAL A 105 -10.25 7.11 -1.63
N GLN A 106 -10.35 6.54 -0.44
CA GLN A 106 -10.41 7.23 0.85
C GLN A 106 -9.81 6.31 1.92
N TYR A 107 -9.52 6.89 3.09
CA TYR A 107 -9.22 6.10 4.27
C TYR A 107 -9.98 6.60 5.50
N ILE A 108 -10.17 5.71 6.47
CA ILE A 108 -10.65 6.02 7.81
C ILE A 108 -9.56 5.59 8.79
N ASP A 109 -9.11 6.52 9.63
CA ASP A 109 -8.06 6.29 10.62
C ASP A 109 -8.54 6.73 11.99
N PHE A 110 -8.92 5.74 12.81
CA PHE A 110 -9.31 5.92 14.21
C PHE A 110 -8.23 5.41 15.17
N THR A 111 -7.00 5.18 14.70
CA THR A 111 -5.94 4.60 15.54
C THR A 111 -5.45 5.53 16.64
N GLY A 112 -5.74 6.84 16.54
CA GLY A 112 -5.32 7.85 17.51
C GLY A 112 -3.81 8.11 17.50
N MET A 113 -3.07 7.55 16.54
CA MET A 113 -1.64 7.74 16.39
C MET A 113 -1.35 8.88 15.43
N GLU A 114 -0.47 9.79 15.83
CA GLU A 114 0.03 10.83 14.94
C GLU A 114 0.85 10.24 13.79
N SER A 115 0.80 10.90 12.64
CA SER A 115 1.60 10.57 11.45
C SER A 115 1.93 11.88 10.74
N THR A 116 2.92 12.59 11.28
CA THR A 116 3.36 13.91 10.81
C THR A 116 4.88 14.03 10.89
N PHE A 117 5.49 14.90 10.11
CA PHE A 117 6.87 15.36 10.25
C PHE A 117 6.99 16.64 11.11
N PHE A 118 5.87 17.25 11.49
CA PHE A 118 5.80 18.57 12.13
C PHE A 118 5.39 18.44 13.60
N ASP A 119 6.35 18.09 14.46
CA ASP A 119 6.11 17.92 15.91
C ASP A 119 6.15 19.25 16.69
N SER A 120 6.90 20.24 16.19
CA SER A 120 7.13 21.51 16.89
C SER A 120 6.30 22.68 16.36
N ASP A 121 5.79 22.57 15.14
CA ASP A 121 5.08 23.65 14.43
C ASP A 121 3.82 23.11 13.78
N ALA A 122 2.73 23.87 13.82
CA ALA A 122 1.48 23.44 13.20
C ALA A 122 1.53 23.59 11.67
N LYS A 123 1.50 22.46 10.96
CA LYS A 123 1.23 22.41 9.51
C LYS A 123 -0.08 21.68 9.25
N PHE A 124 -1.04 22.38 8.66
CA PHE A 124 -2.37 21.82 8.36
C PHE A 124 -2.44 21.32 6.91
N THR A 125 -1.96 20.09 6.69
CA THR A 125 -2.03 19.44 5.38
C THR A 125 -3.44 18.90 5.14
N SER A 126 -4.07 19.29 4.02
CA SER A 126 -5.40 18.80 3.67
C SER A 126 -5.35 17.36 3.20
N MET A 127 -6.21 16.51 3.77
CA MET A 127 -6.41 15.10 3.37
C MET A 127 -7.79 14.87 2.74
N THR A 128 -8.47 15.93 2.27
CA THR A 128 -9.80 15.80 1.62
C THR A 128 -9.76 14.86 0.41
N LYS A 129 -8.64 14.87 -0.33
CA LYS A 129 -8.34 13.95 -1.43
C LYS A 129 -6.98 13.31 -1.12
N PRO A 130 -6.95 12.20 -0.36
CA PRO A 130 -5.70 11.64 0.13
C PRO A 130 -4.87 10.94 -0.95
N PHE A 131 -5.53 10.48 -2.02
CA PHE A 131 -4.90 9.82 -3.15
C PHE A 131 -4.93 10.72 -4.38
N ASP A 132 -3.85 10.69 -5.16
CA ASP A 132 -3.75 11.45 -6.39
C ASP A 132 -4.78 10.98 -7.43
N SER A 133 -5.54 11.93 -7.98
CA SER A 133 -6.66 11.60 -8.87
C SER A 133 -6.19 11.09 -10.23
N GLU A 134 -5.06 11.58 -10.75
CA GLU A 134 -4.55 11.13 -12.05
C GLU A 134 -3.99 9.71 -11.93
N MET A 135 -3.27 9.43 -10.83
CA MET A 135 -2.83 8.07 -10.53
C MET A 135 -4.01 7.11 -10.36
N ASN A 136 -5.04 7.49 -9.61
CA ASN A 136 -6.22 6.63 -9.44
C ASN A 136 -6.98 6.39 -10.75
N LEU A 137 -7.10 7.38 -11.64
CA LEU A 137 -7.68 7.20 -12.97
C LEU A 137 -6.86 6.22 -13.82
N LYS A 138 -5.53 6.28 -13.73
CA LYS A 138 -4.64 5.32 -14.41
C LYS A 138 -4.82 3.90 -13.88
N LEU A 139 -4.87 3.74 -12.55
CA LEU A 139 -5.15 2.47 -11.89
C LEU A 139 -6.50 1.89 -12.31
N ASP A 140 -7.55 2.72 -12.32
CA ASP A 140 -8.89 2.31 -12.74
C ASP A 140 -8.92 1.81 -14.18
N SER A 141 -8.31 2.55 -15.11
CA SER A 141 -8.22 2.17 -16.52
C SER A 141 -7.51 0.83 -16.75
N VAL A 142 -6.46 0.53 -15.97
CA VAL A 142 -5.74 -0.74 -16.05
C VAL A 142 -6.58 -1.86 -15.44
N LEU A 143 -7.01 -1.69 -14.19
CA LEU A 143 -7.65 -2.74 -13.41
C LEU A 143 -9.05 -3.08 -13.95
N SER A 144 -9.82 -2.11 -14.45
CA SER A 144 -11.15 -2.36 -15.04
C SER A 144 -11.08 -3.22 -16.30
N LYS A 145 -9.97 -3.16 -17.05
CA LYS A 145 -9.75 -4.04 -18.22
C LYS A 145 -9.39 -5.46 -17.79
N LEU A 146 -8.57 -5.59 -16.74
CA LEU A 146 -8.11 -6.88 -16.24
C LEU A 146 -9.18 -7.61 -15.43
N GLN A 147 -10.08 -6.88 -14.78
CA GLN A 147 -11.08 -7.39 -13.86
C GLN A 147 -12.46 -6.76 -14.14
N PRO A 148 -13.05 -7.03 -15.31
CA PRO A 148 -14.30 -6.40 -15.72
C PRO A 148 -15.45 -6.75 -14.76
N GLY A 149 -16.25 -5.73 -14.41
CA GLY A 149 -17.44 -5.88 -13.58
C GLY A 149 -17.20 -5.80 -12.07
N LEU A 150 -15.94 -5.72 -11.62
CA LEU A 150 -15.64 -5.45 -10.21
C LEU A 150 -15.70 -3.95 -9.92
N LYS A 151 -16.16 -3.59 -8.72
CA LYS A 151 -15.96 -2.26 -8.16
C LYS A 151 -14.55 -2.22 -7.52
N LEU A 152 -13.67 -1.37 -8.05
CA LEU A 152 -12.23 -1.46 -7.75
C LEU A 152 -11.76 -0.41 -6.73
N GLY A 153 -12.38 0.77 -6.73
CA GLY A 153 -12.12 1.82 -5.75
C GLY A 153 -12.72 1.47 -4.39
N ARG A 154 -11.90 1.47 -3.33
CA ARG A 154 -12.31 1.10 -1.96
C ARG A 154 -11.89 2.09 -0.90
N THR A 155 -12.73 2.24 0.11
CA THR A 155 -12.42 2.98 1.34
C THR A 155 -11.66 2.08 2.31
N TYR A 156 -10.43 2.47 2.63
CA TYR A 156 -9.53 1.71 3.48
C TYR A 156 -9.71 2.06 4.96
N TRP A 157 -9.91 1.08 5.82
CA TRP A 157 -9.87 1.26 7.26
C TRP A 157 -8.47 0.92 7.80
N LEU A 158 -7.83 1.89 8.47
CA LEU A 158 -6.58 1.65 9.18
C LEU A 158 -6.86 1.04 10.56
N ALA A 159 -6.56 -0.25 10.68
CA ALA A 159 -6.42 -0.92 11.95
C ALA A 159 -5.02 -0.69 12.53
N HIS A 160 -4.88 -0.78 13.86
CA HIS A 160 -3.58 -0.59 14.51
C HIS A 160 -2.66 -1.82 14.35
N GLY A 161 -3.24 -3.03 14.35
CA GLY A 161 -2.48 -4.28 14.44
C GLY A 161 -1.79 -4.47 15.81
N PRO A 162 -1.01 -5.54 16.01
CA PRO A 162 -0.75 -6.62 15.05
C PRO A 162 -1.87 -7.68 15.01
N HIS A 163 -2.83 -7.64 15.94
CA HIS A 163 -3.98 -8.53 15.92
C HIS A 163 -4.88 -8.21 14.72
N PHE A 164 -5.44 -9.25 14.11
CA PHE A 164 -6.61 -9.08 13.27
C PHE A 164 -7.80 -8.63 14.11
N GLU A 165 -8.79 -8.07 13.45
CA GLU A 165 -10.00 -7.53 14.05
C GLU A 165 -10.94 -8.66 14.48
N THR A 166 -11.73 -8.41 15.51
CA THR A 166 -12.89 -9.22 15.85
C THR A 166 -14.02 -9.02 14.84
N THR A 167 -14.93 -9.99 14.73
CA THR A 167 -16.15 -9.83 13.91
C THR A 167 -16.99 -8.62 14.31
N ALA A 168 -17.00 -8.26 15.60
CA ALA A 168 -17.73 -7.09 16.09
C ALA A 168 -17.09 -5.77 15.59
N GLU A 169 -15.76 -5.70 15.56
CA GLU A 169 -15.03 -4.57 14.98
C GLU A 169 -15.28 -4.48 13.48
N ILE A 170 -15.20 -5.58 12.73
CA ILE A 170 -15.52 -5.57 11.28
C ILE A 170 -16.95 -5.10 11.00
N ASN A 171 -17.92 -5.53 11.81
CA ASN A 171 -19.30 -5.04 11.69
C ASN A 171 -19.42 -3.54 11.97
N ALA A 172 -18.62 -2.99 12.88
CA ALA A 172 -18.59 -1.55 13.15
C ALA A 172 -17.91 -0.78 12.02
N ILE A 173 -16.80 -1.30 11.50
CA ILE A 173 -16.04 -0.73 10.38
C ILE A 173 -16.93 -0.60 9.15
N GLU A 174 -17.67 -1.67 8.80
CA GLU A 174 -18.60 -1.65 7.67
C GLU A 174 -19.67 -0.55 7.83
N LYS A 175 -20.27 -0.45 9.02
CA LYS A 175 -21.27 0.58 9.33
C LYS A 175 -20.72 2.01 9.26
N LEU A 176 -19.43 2.17 9.53
CA LEU A 176 -18.73 3.46 9.46
C LEU A 176 -18.17 3.75 8.05
N GLY A 177 -18.40 2.85 7.09
CA GLY A 177 -18.04 3.04 5.68
C GLY A 177 -16.68 2.49 5.27
N GLY A 178 -16.00 1.71 6.13
CA GLY A 178 -14.82 0.96 5.71
C GLY A 178 -15.22 -0.21 4.80
N GLU A 179 -14.54 -0.38 3.68
CA GLU A 179 -14.77 -1.48 2.73
C GLU A 179 -13.64 -2.51 2.78
N VAL A 180 -12.41 -2.09 3.06
CA VAL A 180 -11.28 -2.98 3.28
C VAL A 180 -10.54 -2.58 4.54
N VAL A 181 -9.80 -3.51 5.13
CA VAL A 181 -9.03 -3.31 6.35
C VAL A 181 -7.57 -3.63 6.11
N GLY A 182 -6.69 -2.80 6.67
CA GLY A 182 -5.28 -3.14 6.79
C GLY A 182 -4.59 -2.25 7.81
N MET A 183 -3.27 -2.39 7.95
CA MET A 183 -2.55 -1.88 9.12
C MET A 183 -1.48 -0.82 8.83
N THR A 184 -1.36 -0.34 7.59
CA THR A 184 -0.13 0.36 7.15
C THR A 184 -0.34 1.67 6.38
N MET A 185 -1.01 1.60 5.24
CA MET A 185 -0.91 2.60 4.17
C MET A 185 -1.30 4.05 4.55
N PRO A 186 -2.36 4.33 5.31
CA PRO A 186 -2.74 5.73 5.58
C PRO A 186 -1.69 6.55 6.33
N ARG A 187 -0.80 5.91 7.11
CA ARG A 187 0.34 6.60 7.76
C ARG A 187 1.35 7.10 6.73
N GLU A 188 1.61 6.31 5.68
CA GLU A 188 2.48 6.65 4.55
C GLU A 188 1.88 7.78 3.72
N CYS A 189 0.60 7.66 3.40
CA CYS A 189 -0.15 8.63 2.60
C CYS A 189 -0.14 10.04 3.25
N LYS A 190 -0.38 10.12 4.57
CA LYS A 190 -0.32 11.39 5.33
C LYS A 190 1.05 12.06 5.24
N LEU A 191 2.12 11.29 5.44
CA LEU A 191 3.49 11.80 5.40
C LEU A 191 3.89 12.20 3.96
N ALA A 192 3.46 11.44 2.94
CA ALA A 192 3.71 11.80 1.55
C ALA A 192 3.01 13.12 1.17
N ALA A 193 1.76 13.30 1.60
CA ALA A 193 1.01 14.53 1.39
C ALA A 193 1.68 15.74 2.05
N GLU A 194 2.26 15.56 3.24
CA GLU A 194 3.02 16.61 3.92
C GLU A 194 4.26 17.09 3.17
N LEU A 195 4.87 16.21 2.36
CA LEU A 195 5.99 16.51 1.48
C LEU A 195 5.55 16.89 0.05
N GLY A 196 4.25 16.88 -0.24
CA GLY A 196 3.71 17.19 -1.55
C GLY A 196 3.97 16.14 -2.62
N ILE A 197 4.21 14.88 -2.21
CA ILE A 197 4.48 13.77 -3.14
C ILE A 197 3.15 13.10 -3.51
N PRO A 198 2.77 13.05 -4.81
CA PRO A 198 1.62 12.29 -5.28
C PRO A 198 1.66 10.84 -4.80
N TYR A 199 0.52 10.36 -4.29
CA TYR A 199 0.44 9.04 -3.66
C TYR A 199 -0.80 8.29 -4.15
N ALA A 200 -0.65 7.02 -4.51
CA ALA A 200 -1.75 6.10 -4.75
C ALA A 200 -1.46 4.74 -4.10
N ALA A 201 -2.52 3.98 -3.82
CA ALA A 201 -2.39 2.67 -3.21
C ALA A 201 -3.19 1.61 -3.99
N VAL A 202 -2.50 0.56 -4.44
CA VAL A 202 -3.08 -0.67 -4.96
C VAL A 202 -3.42 -1.58 -3.79
N LEU A 203 -4.65 -2.09 -3.79
CA LEU A 203 -5.20 -2.95 -2.76
C LEU A 203 -5.29 -4.37 -3.30
N VAL A 204 -4.53 -5.29 -2.71
CA VAL A 204 -4.60 -6.71 -3.01
C VAL A 204 -5.49 -7.36 -1.96
N SER A 205 -6.68 -7.81 -2.39
CA SER A 205 -7.63 -8.53 -1.53
C SER A 205 -7.05 -9.91 -1.23
N SER A 206 -6.55 -10.10 -0.02
CA SER A 206 -5.78 -11.30 0.33
C SER A 206 -6.58 -12.29 1.14
N ASN A 207 -7.57 -11.82 1.89
CA ASN A 207 -8.44 -12.63 2.73
C ASN A 207 -9.76 -11.91 2.98
N TRP A 208 -10.78 -12.68 3.36
CA TRP A 208 -11.98 -12.10 3.95
C TRP A 208 -11.65 -11.51 5.31
N ALA A 209 -12.25 -10.38 5.65
CA ALA A 209 -12.21 -9.85 7.01
C ALA A 209 -12.91 -10.81 7.98
N ALA A 210 -12.63 -10.67 9.28
CA ALA A 210 -13.20 -11.55 10.30
C ALA A 210 -14.74 -11.61 10.20
N GLY A 211 -15.28 -12.83 10.14
CA GLY A 211 -16.72 -13.07 9.98
C GLY A 211 -17.29 -12.82 8.57
N ARG A 212 -16.45 -12.67 7.54
CA ARG A 212 -16.89 -12.46 6.15
C ARG A 212 -16.61 -13.63 5.20
N GLU A 213 -15.90 -14.67 5.65
CA GLU A 213 -15.64 -15.86 4.83
C GLU A 213 -16.97 -16.56 4.43
N PRO A 214 -17.25 -16.74 3.13
CA PRO A 214 -18.45 -17.41 2.66
C PRO A 214 -18.54 -18.85 3.13
N GLY A 215 -19.62 -19.17 3.84
CA GLY A 215 -19.90 -20.52 4.33
C GLY A 215 -19.26 -20.86 5.68
N ASP A 216 -18.35 -20.04 6.20
CA ASP A 216 -17.78 -20.21 7.55
C ASP A 216 -17.35 -18.87 8.18
N SER A 217 -18.28 -18.23 8.89
CA SER A 217 -18.00 -16.96 9.57
C SER A 217 -17.07 -17.09 10.79
N THR A 218 -16.63 -18.30 11.13
CA THR A 218 -15.76 -18.55 12.29
C THR A 218 -14.33 -18.91 11.89
N LYS A 219 -14.04 -18.98 10.60
CA LYS A 219 -12.70 -19.29 10.09
C LYS A 219 -11.66 -18.32 10.63
N ASP A 220 -10.61 -18.88 11.22
CA ASP A 220 -9.47 -18.13 11.72
C ASP A 220 -8.68 -17.47 10.58
N LEU A 221 -8.12 -16.30 10.86
CA LEU A 221 -7.25 -15.58 9.93
C LEU A 221 -5.79 -15.96 10.17
N ASN A 222 -5.08 -16.34 9.11
CA ASN A 222 -3.68 -16.75 9.17
C ASN A 222 -2.81 -15.85 8.29
N HIS A 223 -1.82 -15.19 8.90
CA HIS A 223 -0.92 -14.30 8.17
C HIS A 223 -0.16 -14.97 7.02
N ASN A 224 0.20 -16.24 7.14
CA ASN A 224 0.91 -16.97 6.07
C ASN A 224 0.01 -17.17 4.85
N GLU A 225 -1.27 -17.48 5.05
CA GLU A 225 -2.26 -17.60 3.96
C GLU A 225 -2.52 -16.26 3.28
N VAL A 226 -2.60 -15.18 4.08
CA VAL A 226 -2.74 -13.81 3.59
C VAL A 226 -1.55 -13.44 2.69
N SER A 227 -0.33 -13.67 3.16
CA SER A 227 0.88 -13.35 2.40
C SER A 227 0.99 -14.17 1.12
N SER A 228 0.73 -15.48 1.18
CA SER A 228 0.75 -16.35 -0.01
C SER A 228 -0.30 -15.96 -1.06
N THR A 229 -1.50 -15.58 -0.62
CA THR A 229 -2.55 -15.13 -1.54
C THR A 229 -2.14 -13.84 -2.24
N ALA A 230 -1.60 -12.87 -1.50
CA ALA A 230 -1.11 -11.61 -2.06
C ALA A 230 -0.02 -11.84 -3.13
N GLU A 231 0.93 -12.74 -2.84
CA GLU A 231 2.02 -13.11 -3.74
C GLU A 231 1.51 -13.77 -5.05
N SER A 232 0.46 -14.58 -4.96
CA SER A 232 -0.11 -15.23 -6.14
C SER A 232 -0.86 -14.27 -7.10
N LYS A 233 -1.09 -13.01 -6.69
CA LYS A 233 -1.93 -12.03 -7.40
C LYS A 233 -1.19 -10.77 -7.83
N LEU A 234 0.11 -10.91 -8.07
CA LEU A 234 0.98 -9.81 -8.44
C LEU A 234 0.84 -9.38 -9.91
N GLY A 235 0.25 -10.19 -10.80
CA GLY A 235 0.06 -9.84 -12.22
C GLY A 235 -0.62 -8.49 -12.46
N PRO A 236 -1.84 -8.23 -11.94
CA PRO A 236 -2.48 -6.92 -12.07
C PRO A 236 -1.67 -5.78 -11.41
N VAL A 237 -0.93 -6.06 -10.34
CA VAL A 237 -0.06 -5.08 -9.67
C VAL A 237 1.10 -4.67 -10.58
N VAL A 238 1.72 -5.63 -11.26
CA VAL A 238 2.79 -5.40 -12.23
C VAL A 238 2.28 -4.53 -13.39
N GLU A 239 1.09 -4.83 -13.92
CA GLU A 239 0.49 -4.01 -14.99
C GLU A 239 0.18 -2.59 -14.52
N CYS A 240 -0.22 -2.39 -13.26
CA CYS A 240 -0.33 -1.05 -12.68
C CYS A 240 1.02 -0.33 -12.64
N ILE A 241 2.10 -0.98 -12.21
CA ILE A 241 3.45 -0.38 -12.19
C ILE A 241 3.90 0.00 -13.60
N LYS A 242 3.78 -0.92 -14.56
CA LYS A 242 4.12 -0.70 -15.97
C LYS A 242 3.35 0.48 -16.56
N ALA A 243 2.08 0.63 -16.20
CA ALA A 243 1.29 1.75 -16.67
C ALA A 243 1.87 3.10 -16.24
N PHE A 244 2.62 3.22 -15.14
CA PHE A 244 3.27 4.48 -14.75
C PHE A 244 4.64 4.71 -15.40
N THR A 245 5.34 3.65 -15.81
CA THR A 245 6.70 3.76 -16.36
C THR A 245 6.77 3.78 -17.88
N GLN A 246 5.70 3.35 -18.56
CA GLN A 246 5.51 3.40 -20.01
C GLN A 246 4.74 4.66 -20.44
#